data_AF-A0A842QAP0-F1
#
_entry.id   AF-A0A842QAP0-F1
#
_cell.length_a   1.000
_cell.length_b   1.000
_cell.length_c   1.000
_cell.angle_alpha   90.00
_cell.angle_beta   90.00
_cell.angle_gamma   90.00
#
_symmetry.space_group_name_H-M   'P 1'
#
loop_
_entity.id
_entity.type
_entity.pdbx_description
1 polymer ?
#
loop_
_entity_poly.entity_id
_entity_poly.type
_entity_poly.pdbx_seq_one_letter_code
_entity_poly.pdbx_strand_id
1 'polypeptide(L)'
;MRTLIKAGSWYGSAITFNIDGLEVGSYRYTLILYDSEGNTVKDTVCVIVKYPEDTPLDLILLRALSRFLPLFAAVAAATVVSILTIEYFKKRQYGDSRIGSS
;
A
#
# COMPACT_ATOMS: atom_id res chain seq x y z
N MET A 1 -8.03 7.14 -7.17
CA MET A 1 -8.56 5.84 -7.67
C MET A 1 -9.88 5.57 -6.95
N ARG A 2 -10.91 5.08 -7.64
CA ARG A 2 -12.18 4.68 -7.04
C ARG A 2 -12.33 3.17 -7.23
N THR A 3 -12.69 2.47 -6.16
CA THR A 3 -12.88 1.02 -6.19
C THR A 3 -14.35 0.70 -5.93
N LEU A 4 -14.92 -0.21 -6.71
CA LEU A 4 -16.24 -0.76 -6.43
C LEU A 4 -16.10 -1.80 -5.31
N ILE A 5 -16.72 -1.54 -4.17
CA ILE A 5 -16.62 -2.40 -2.98
C ILE A 5 -17.89 -3.25 -2.76
N LYS A 6 -19.04 -2.82 -3.29
CA LYS A 6 -20.31 -3.56 -3.22
C LYS A 6 -21.26 -3.08 -4.32
N ALA A 7 -22.03 -4.02 -4.88
CA ALA A 7 -23.11 -3.76 -5.83
C ALA A 7 -24.23 -4.79 -5.64
N GLY A 8 -25.44 -4.45 -6.09
CA GLY A 8 -26.59 -5.34 -6.07
C GLY A 8 -27.87 -4.62 -6.47
N SER A 9 -28.93 -5.39 -6.72
CA SER A 9 -30.27 -4.85 -6.96
C SER A 9 -30.81 -4.19 -5.69
N TRP A 10 -31.55 -3.09 -5.86
CA TRP A 10 -32.16 -2.35 -4.78
C TRP A 10 -33.66 -2.23 -5.02
N TYR A 11 -34.47 -2.56 -4.01
CA TYR A 11 -35.93 -2.60 -4.08
C TYR A 11 -36.58 -1.63 -3.08
N GLY A 12 -35.90 -0.54 -2.73
CA GLY A 12 -36.42 0.49 -1.82
C GLY A 12 -36.14 0.27 -0.33
N SER A 13 -35.51 -0.83 0.07
CA SER A 13 -35.10 -1.06 1.46
C SER A 13 -33.91 -0.19 1.87
N ALA A 14 -33.70 0.02 3.17
CA ALA A 14 -32.48 0.69 3.64
C ALA A 14 -31.21 -0.04 3.17
N ILE A 15 -30.20 0.71 2.74
CA ILE A 15 -28.88 0.17 2.36
C ILE A 15 -27.93 0.41 3.54
N THR A 16 -27.45 -0.66 4.14
CA THR A 16 -26.44 -0.60 5.22
C THR A 16 -25.09 -1.12 4.72
N PHE A 17 -24.02 -0.40 5.05
CA PHE A 17 -22.65 -0.77 4.71
C PHE A 17 -21.75 -0.52 5.91
N ASN A 18 -21.06 -1.57 6.38
CA ASN A 18 -20.12 -1.44 7.49
C ASN A 18 -18.77 -0.89 6.97
N ILE A 19 -18.22 0.08 7.71
CA ILE A 19 -16.95 0.77 7.40
C ILE A 19 -15.92 0.61 8.54
N ASP A 20 -16.04 -0.44 9.34
CA ASP A 20 -15.06 -0.78 10.38
C ASP A 20 -13.69 -1.18 9.80
N GLY A 21 -12.66 -1.15 10.66
CA GLY A 21 -11.32 -1.63 10.31
C GLY A 21 -10.52 -0.71 9.38
N LEU A 22 -10.99 0.52 9.15
CA LEU A 22 -10.25 1.51 8.37
C LEU A 22 -9.02 1.98 9.13
N GLU A 23 -7.91 2.11 8.39
CA GLU A 23 -6.73 2.80 8.91
C GLU A 23 -6.99 4.29 9.08
N VAL A 24 -6.14 4.97 9.83
CA VAL A 24 -6.16 6.44 9.94
C VAL A 24 -5.98 7.06 8.56
N GLY A 25 -6.90 7.94 8.18
CA GLY A 25 -6.94 8.55 6.85
C GLY A 25 -8.29 9.15 6.49
N SER A 26 -8.40 9.58 5.24
CA SER A 26 -9.62 10.18 4.67
C SER A 26 -10.18 9.29 3.58
N TYR A 27 -11.44 8.91 3.72
CA TYR A 27 -12.15 8.01 2.81
C TYR A 27 -13.38 8.72 2.23
N ARG A 28 -13.66 8.48 0.94
CA ARG A 28 -14.87 8.95 0.28
C ARG A 28 -15.67 7.75 -0.20
N TYR A 29 -16.89 7.63 0.31
CA TYR A 29 -17.83 6.59 -0.08
C TYR A 29 -18.93 7.23 -0.93
N THR A 30 -19.11 6.72 -2.15
CA THR A 30 -20.13 7.20 -3.08
C THR A 30 -21.11 6.08 -3.40
N LEU A 31 -22.36 6.25 -2.98
CA LEU A 31 -23.48 5.44 -3.42
C LEU A 31 -23.95 5.95 -4.78
N ILE A 32 -24.19 5.04 -5.72
CA ILE A 32 -24.81 5.35 -7.00
C ILE A 32 -25.96 4.37 -7.18
N LEU A 33 -27.14 4.91 -7.47
CA LEU A 33 -28.31 4.13 -7.88
C LEU A 33 -28.58 4.39 -9.35
N TYR A 34 -29.00 3.33 -10.04
CA TYR A 34 -29.38 3.32 -11.45
C TYR A 34 -30.80 2.78 -11.54
N ASP A 35 -31.66 3.41 -12.34
CA ASP A 35 -32.97 2.83 -12.72
C ASP A 35 -32.86 1.99 -14.01
N SER A 36 -33.98 1.42 -14.46
CA SER A 36 -34.05 0.59 -15.67
C SER A 36 -33.82 1.39 -16.95
N GLU A 37 -34.07 2.70 -16.91
CA GLU A 37 -33.93 3.63 -18.02
C GLU A 37 -32.51 4.23 -18.09
N GLY A 38 -31.66 3.91 -17.10
CA GLY A 38 -30.26 4.34 -17.03
C GLY A 38 -30.04 5.70 -16.36
N ASN A 39 -31.07 6.30 -15.75
CA ASN A 39 -30.90 7.50 -14.94
C ASN A 39 -30.14 7.16 -13.66
N THR A 40 -29.38 8.14 -13.16
CA THR A 40 -28.53 7.94 -11.98
C THR A 40 -28.71 9.00 -10.94
N VAL A 41 -28.72 8.59 -9.67
CA VAL A 41 -28.57 9.48 -8.52
C VAL A 41 -27.36 9.06 -7.71
N LYS A 42 -26.66 10.03 -7.13
CA LYS A 42 -25.43 9.81 -6.36
C LYS A 42 -25.49 10.55 -5.04
N ASP A 43 -24.98 9.90 -4.00
CA ASP A 43 -24.72 10.52 -2.69
C ASP A 43 -23.30 10.16 -2.25
N THR A 44 -22.60 11.09 -1.60
CA THR A 44 -21.20 10.90 -1.19
C THR A 44 -20.97 11.37 0.23
N VAL A 45 -20.41 10.49 1.06
CA VAL A 45 -20.01 10.77 2.44
C VAL A 45 -18.49 10.78 2.55
N CYS A 46 -17.95 11.76 3.28
CA CYS A 46 -16.54 11.83 3.63
C CYS A 46 -16.34 11.34 5.06
N VAL A 47 -15.46 10.37 5.25
CA VAL A 47 -15.12 9.79 6.56
C VAL A 47 -13.67 10.11 6.86
N ILE A 48 -13.41 10.68 8.03
CA ILE A 48 -12.05 10.95 8.52
C ILE A 48 -11.82 10.08 9.75
N VAL A 49 -10.89 9.13 9.63
CA VAL A 49 -10.47 8.25 10.71
C VAL A 49 -9.22 8.87 11.34
N LYS A 50 -9.26 9.07 12.66
CA LYS A 50 -8.17 9.66 13.44
C LYS A 50 -7.64 8.65 14.45
N TYR A 51 -6.43 8.90 14.96
CA TYR A 51 -5.97 8.21 16.15
C TYR A 51 -6.87 8.56 17.34
N PRO A 52 -7.09 7.61 18.27
CA PRO A 52 -7.66 7.94 19.58
C PRO A 52 -6.87 9.07 20.25
N GLU A 53 -7.56 9.97 20.96
CA GLU A 53 -6.96 11.18 21.54
C GLU A 53 -5.81 10.87 22.49
N ASP A 54 -5.87 9.74 23.22
CA ASP A 54 -4.85 9.30 24.16
C ASP A 54 -3.75 8.42 23.55
N THR A 55 -3.64 8.35 22.22
CA THR A 55 -2.62 7.52 21.58
C THR A 55 -1.22 8.11 21.86
N PRO A 56 -0.30 7.39 22.53
CA PRO A 56 1.06 7.87 22.74
C PRO A 56 1.76 8.18 21.43
N LEU A 57 2.52 9.28 21.38
CA LEU A 57 3.19 9.73 20.17
C LEU A 57 4.14 8.67 19.61
N ASP A 58 4.82 7.92 20.48
CA ASP A 58 5.73 6.84 20.08
C ASP A 58 5.01 5.72 19.32
N LEU A 59 3.75 5.42 19.67
CA LEU A 59 2.95 4.43 18.93
C LEU A 59 2.54 4.97 17.55
N ILE A 60 2.24 6.27 17.46
CA ILE A 60 1.94 6.93 16.18
C ILE A 60 3.17 6.88 15.27
N LEU A 61 4.34 7.21 15.82
CA LEU A 61 5.61 7.18 15.09
C LEU A 61 5.98 5.76 14.66
N LEU A 62 5.84 4.76 15.55
CA LEU A 62 6.12 3.37 15.20
C LEU A 62 5.21 2.86 14.07
N ARG A 63 3.92 3.21 14.08
CA ARG A 63 2.98 2.89 12.99
C ARG A 63 3.27 3.64 11.70
N ALA A 64 3.73 4.89 11.79
CA ALA A 64 4.13 5.66 10.61
C ALA A 64 5.41 5.08 9.97
N LEU A 65 6.38 4.68 10.80
CA LEU A 65 7.66 4.13 10.36
C LEU A 65 7.54 2.69 9.83
N SER A 66 6.58 1.90 10.34
CA SER A 66 6.39 0.52 9.89
C SER A 66 6.09 0.39 8.40
N ARG A 67 5.43 1.40 7.81
CA ARG A 67 5.14 1.47 6.35
C ARG A 67 6.39 1.51 5.49
N PHE A 68 7.54 1.90 6.05
CA PHE A 68 8.82 2.01 5.34
C PHE A 68 9.75 0.82 5.58
N LEU A 69 9.44 -0.08 6.52
CA LEU A 69 10.19 -1.32 6.73
C LEU A 69 10.42 -2.15 5.44
N PRO A 70 9.42 -2.39 4.57
CA PRO A 70 9.65 -3.14 3.34
C PRO A 70 10.62 -2.42 2.39
N LEU A 71 10.60 -1.08 2.36
CA LEU A 71 11.54 -0.29 1.55
C LEU A 71 12.96 -0.42 2.08
N PHE A 72 13.15 -0.31 3.40
CA PHE A 72 14.46 -0.49 4.02
C PHE A 72 15.02 -1.90 3.77
N ALA A 73 14.19 -2.93 3.88
CA ALA A 73 14.57 -4.30 3.58
C ALA A 73 14.96 -4.48 2.09
N ALA A 74 14.20 -3.89 1.16
CA ALA A 74 14.50 -3.94 -0.26
C ALA A 74 15.82 -3.24 -0.59
N VAL A 75 16.09 -2.07 -0.01
CA VAL A 75 17.35 -1.33 -0.19
C VAL A 75 18.52 -2.14 0.36
N ALA A 76 18.41 -2.73 1.55
CA ALA A 76 19.46 -3.58 2.12
C ALA A 76 19.74 -4.82 1.27
N ALA A 77 18.71 -5.47 0.74
CA ALA A 77 18.89 -6.61 -0.17
C ALA A 77 19.61 -6.17 -1.46
N ALA A 78 19.25 -5.03 -2.05
CA ALA A 78 19.87 -4.52 -3.25
C ALA A 78 21.36 -4.17 -3.05
N THR A 79 21.73 -3.56 -1.92
CA THR A 79 23.13 -3.25 -1.62
C THR A 79 23.95 -4.52 -1.39
N VAL A 80 23.40 -5.51 -0.69
CA VAL A 80 24.07 -6.82 -0.49
C VAL A 80 24.28 -7.53 -1.83
N VAL A 81 23.27 -7.60 -2.69
CA VAL A 81 23.39 -8.21 -4.03
C VAL A 81 24.43 -7.48 -4.87
N SER A 82 24.45 -6.15 -4.81
CA SER A 82 25.43 -5.33 -5.53
C SER A 82 26.86 -5.60 -5.06
N ILE A 83 27.07 -5.66 -3.74
CA ILE A 83 28.37 -6.00 -3.13
C ILE A 83 28.81 -7.40 -3.56
N LEU A 84 27.93 -8.40 -3.45
CA LEU A 84 28.24 -9.77 -3.85
C LEU A 84 28.57 -9.88 -5.35
N THR A 85 27.86 -9.12 -6.19
CA THR A 85 28.10 -9.06 -7.63
C THR A 85 29.46 -8.44 -7.94
N ILE A 86 29.80 -7.32 -7.29
CA ILE A 86 31.11 -6.66 -7.41
C ILE A 86 32.24 -7.62 -6.99
N GLU A 87 32.08 -8.29 -5.84
CA GLU A 87 33.09 -9.23 -5.34
C GLU A 87 33.25 -10.46 -6.25
N TYR A 88 32.15 -10.98 -6.80
CA TYR A 88 32.19 -12.05 -7.80
C TYR A 88 32.99 -11.65 -9.05
N PHE A 89 32.73 -10.46 -9.60
CA PHE A 89 33.44 -9.99 -10.78
C PHE A 89 34.92 -9.70 -10.50
N LYS A 90 35.27 -9.11 -9.35
CA LYS A 90 36.67 -8.94 -8.93
C LYS A 90 37.41 -10.27 -8.86
N LYS A 91 36.80 -11.29 -8.24
CA LYS A 91 37.39 -12.64 -8.12
C LYS A 91 37.65 -13.27 -9.49
N ARG A 92 36.75 -13.08 -10.45
CA ARG A 92 36.93 -13.59 -11.83
C ARG A 92 38.10 -12.91 -12.55
N GLN A 93 38.18 -11.58 -12.50
CA GLN A 93 39.27 -10.82 -13.14
C GLN A 93 40.67 -11.18 -12.56
N TYR A 94 40.74 -11.47 -11.26
CA TYR A 94 41.98 -11.92 -10.63
C TYR A 94 42.41 -13.34 -11.08
N GLY A 95 41.44 -14.22 -11.37
CA GLY A 95 41.71 -15.56 -11.90
C GLY A 95 42.32 -15.54 -13.30
N ASP A 96 41.77 -14.71 -14.19
CA ASP A 96 42.19 -14.63 -15.59
C ASP A 96 43.60 -14.01 -15.74
N SER A 97 43.95 -13.03 -14.91
CA SER A 97 45.27 -12.35 -14.96
C SER A 97 46.46 -13.23 -14.52
N ARG A 98 46.23 -14.35 -13.81
CA ARG A 98 47.29 -15.31 -13.42
C ARG A 98 47.62 -16.35 -14.50
N ILE A 99 46.75 -16.55 -15.49
CA ILE A 99 46.93 -17.57 -16.53
C ILE A 99 47.64 -16.98 -17.77
N GLY A 100 47.58 -15.65 -17.97
CA GLY A 100 48.12 -14.97 -19.16
C GLY A 100 49.59 -14.54 -19.13
N SER A 101 50.40 -14.97 -18.16
CA SER A 101 51.80 -14.50 -17.99
C SER A 101 52.88 -15.57 -18.28
N SER A 102 52.63 -16.51 -19.20
CA SER A 102 53.61 -17.51 -19.64
C SER A 102 54.23 -17.15 -20.99
#